data_AF-A0A2Z6NSV9-F1
#
_entry.id   AF-A0A2Z6NSV9-F1
#
_cell.length_a   1.000
_cell.length_b   1.000
_cell.length_c   1.000
_cell.angle_alpha   90.00
_cell.angle_beta   90.00
_cell.angle_gamma   90.00
#
_symmetry.space_group_name_H-M   'P 1'
#
loop_
_entity.id
_entity.type
_entity.pdbx_description
1 polymer ?
#
loop_
_entity_poly.entity_id
_entity_poly.type
_entity_poly.pdbx_seq_one_letter_code
_entity_poly.pdbx_strand_id
1 'polypeptide(L)' 'METFLNLKTVREALGVGDLEFISCSGTVYHALLEDWMKNLEVGIPVLLEDGIKLLVYAGEYDLICNWLGKLNFLVLSH' A
#
# COMPACT_ATOMS: atom_id res chain seq x y z
N MET A 1 -10.68 -14.87 3.76
CA MET A 1 -9.51 -14.58 4.60
C MET A 1 -9.93 -14.22 6.02
N GLU A 2 -10.81 -13.24 6.20
CA GLU A 2 -11.29 -12.82 7.53
C GLU A 2 -11.86 -13.96 8.38
N THR A 3 -12.70 -14.84 7.81
CA THR A 3 -13.23 -16.00 8.54
C THR A 3 -12.13 -16.92 9.08
N PHE A 4 -11.10 -17.18 8.28
CA PHE A 4 -9.99 -18.07 8.67
C PHE A 4 -9.14 -17.43 9.76
N LEU A 5 -8.78 -16.14 9.60
CA LEU A 5 -7.95 -15.42 10.55
C LEU A 5 -8.65 -15.14 11.89
N ASN A 6 -9.99 -15.21 11.93
CA ASN A 6 -10.78 -15.08 13.15
C ASN A 6 -11.07 -16.40 13.86
N LEU A 7 -10.64 -17.56 13.34
CA LEU A 7 -10.75 -18.82 14.06
C LEU A 7 -9.92 -18.76 15.35
N LYS A 8 -10.50 -19.21 16.47
CA LYS A 8 -9.82 -19.29 17.78
C LYS A 8 -8.48 -20.01 17.68
N THR A 9 -8.44 -21.14 16.99
CA THR A 9 -7.22 -21.93 16.78
C THR A 9 -6.14 -21.17 16.01
N VAL A 10 -6.52 -20.38 15.01
CA VAL A 10 -5.59 -19.56 14.22
C VAL A 10 -5.08 -18.39 15.05
N ARG A 11 -5.95 -17.72 15.82
CA ARG A 11 -5.55 -16.63 16.71
C ARG A 11 -4.67 -17.07 17.86
N GLU A 12 -4.95 -18.24 18.44
CA GLU A 12 -4.10 -18.88 19.44
C GLU A 12 -2.71 -19.21 18.87
N ALA A 13 -2.66 -19.77 17.65
CA ALA A 13 -1.40 -20.07 16.98
C ALA A 13 -0.57 -18.82 16.65
N LEU A 14 -1.22 -17.70 16.33
CA LEU A 14 -0.56 -16.41 16.05
C LEU A 14 -0.26 -15.60 17.32
N GLY A 15 -0.81 -15.97 18.48
CA GLY A 15 -0.60 -15.25 19.74
C GLY A 15 -1.26 -13.87 19.82
N VAL A 16 -2.30 -13.61 19.02
CA VAL A 16 -2.97 -12.30 18.92
C VAL A 16 -4.12 -12.11 19.92
N GLY A 17 -4.34 -13.11 20.78
CA GLY A 17 -5.37 -13.08 21.82
C GLY A 17 -6.77 -12.92 21.24
N ASP A 18 -7.53 -11.97 21.81
CA ASP A 18 -8.95 -11.82 21.49
C ASP A 18 -9.32 -10.87 20.33
N LEU A 19 -8.30 -10.34 19.65
CA LEU A 19 -8.47 -9.33 18.60
C LEU A 19 -9.20 -9.87 17.37
N GLU A 20 -10.26 -9.18 16.97
CA GLU A 20 -10.95 -9.44 15.71
C GLU A 20 -10.12 -8.91 14.54
N PHE A 21 -9.84 -9.78 13.58
CA PHE A 21 -9.21 -9.43 12.32
C PHE A 21 -10.26 -8.84 11.37
N ILE A 22 -9.96 -7.65 10.86
CA ILE A 22 -10.63 -7.02 9.72
C ILE A 22 -9.59 -6.72 8.64
N SER A 23 -9.97 -6.81 7.36
CA SER A 23 -9.02 -6.55 6.27
C SER A 23 -8.62 -5.08 6.15
N CYS A 24 -9.56 -4.15 6.29
CA CYS A 24 -9.34 -2.71 6.20
C CYS A 24 -10.18 -1.96 7.24
N SER A 25 -9.56 -1.03 7.97
CA SER A 25 -10.26 -0.17 8.94
C SER A 25 -10.73 1.13 8.30
N GLY A 26 -12.05 1.34 8.25
CA GLY A 26 -12.63 2.61 7.81
C GLY A 26 -12.20 3.80 8.68
N THR A 27 -12.03 3.60 9.99
CA THR A 27 -11.57 4.65 10.91
C THR A 27 -10.17 5.13 10.56
N VAL A 28 -9.24 4.21 10.31
CA VAL A 28 -7.87 4.56 9.93
C VAL A 28 -7.84 5.19 8.54
N TYR A 29 -8.61 4.65 7.59
CA TYR A 29 -8.77 5.22 6.26
C TYR A 29 -9.23 6.69 6.33
N HIS A 30 -10.27 6.98 7.12
CA HIS A 30 -10.79 8.34 7.27
C HIS A 30 -9.82 9.28 7.97
N ALA A 31 -9.02 8.79 8.92
CA ALA A 31 -8.02 9.59 9.61
C ALA A 31 -6.86 10.04 8.69
N LEU A 32 -6.62 9.35 7.58
CA LEU A 32 -5.52 9.62 6.64
C LEU A 32 -6.00 10.21 5.30
N LEU A 33 -7.25 10.67 5.21
CA LEU A 33 -7.78 11.23 3.95
C LEU A 33 -7.01 12.46 3.46
N GLU A 34 -6.50 13.29 4.37
CA GLU A 34 -5.71 14.48 4.02
C GLU A 34 -4.36 14.15 3.37
N ASP A 35 -3.88 12.90 3.50
CA ASP A 35 -2.63 12.47 2.88
C ASP A 35 -2.82 12.02 1.43
N TRP A 36 -4.06 11.82 0.98
CA TRP A 36 -4.40 11.21 -0.30
C TRP A 36 -3.80 11.93 -1.52
N MET A 37 -3.75 13.27 -1.49
CA MET A 37 -3.29 14.09 -2.61
C MET A 37 -1.90 14.71 -2.38
N LYS A 38 -1.17 14.28 -1.35
CA LYS A 38 0.20 14.77 -1.12
C LYS A 38 1.13 14.24 -2.20
N ASN A 39 1.95 15.13 -2.78
CA ASN A 39 2.94 14.72 -3.76
C ASN A 39 4.15 14.07 -3.07
N LEU A 40 4.22 12.73 -3.13
CA LEU A 40 5.32 11.94 -2.57
C LEU A 40 6.43 11.63 -3.60
N GLU A 41 6.21 11.94 -4.87
CA GLU A 41 7.16 11.71 -5.97
C GLU A 41 8.49 12.43 -5.75
N VAL A 42 8.42 13.62 -5.17
CA VAL A 42 9.57 14.51 -4.96
C VAL A 42 10.67 13.90 -4.09
N GLY A 43 10.36 12.86 -3.31
CA GLY A 43 11.34 12.12 -2.51
C GLY A 43 12.12 11.07 -3.29
N ILE A 44 11.62 10.62 -4.46
CA ILE A 44 12.23 9.53 -5.23
C ILE A 44 13.65 9.89 -5.73
N PRO A 45 13.90 11.08 -6.32
CA PRO A 45 15.23 11.41 -6.83
C PRO A 45 16.34 11.32 -5.78
N VAL A 46 16.11 11.83 -4.57
CA VAL A 46 17.08 11.79 -3.47
C VAL A 46 17.43 10.35 -3.09
N LEU A 47 16.44 9.44 -3.06
CA LEU A 47 16.69 8.03 -2.76
C LEU A 47 17.55 7.36 -3.84
N LEU A 48 17.36 7.71 -5.11
CA LEU A 48 18.15 7.17 -6.22
C LEU A 48 19.58 7.72 -6.21
N GLU A 49 19.76 9.01 -5.90
CA GLU A 49 21.08 9.64 -5.74
C GLU A 49 21.89 9.02 -4.60
N ASP A 50 21.22 8.60 -3.53
CA ASP A 50 21.81 7.84 -2.42
C ASP A 50 22.11 6.36 -2.78
N GLY A 51 21.88 5.96 -4.04
CA GLY A 51 22.21 4.64 -4.56
C GLY A 51 21.20 3.55 -4.23
N ILE A 52 20.00 3.90 -3.76
CA ILE A 52 18.93 2.95 -3.48
C ILE A 52 18.33 2.48 -4.82
N LYS A 53 18.26 1.15 -5.01
CA LYS A 53 17.70 0.56 -6.23
C LYS A 53 16.17 0.57 -6.17
N LEU A 54 15.53 1.10 -7.21
CA LEU A 54 14.07 1.16 -7.35
C LEU A 54 13.57 0.15 -8.38
N LEU A 55 12.49 -0.56 -8.03
CA LEU A 55 11.68 -1.35 -8.97
C LEU A 55 10.23 -0.89 -8.85
N VAL A 56 9.66 -0.39 -9.95
CA VAL A 56 8.22 -0.11 -10.03
C VAL A 56 7.56 -1.12 -10.95
N TYR A 57 6.53 -1.78 -10.44
CA TYR A 57 5.73 -2.75 -11.19
C TYR A 57 4.25 -2.34 -11.18
N ALA A 58 3.53 -2.74 -12.22
CA ALA A 58 2.13 -2.42 -12.41
C ALA A 58 1.42 -3.61 -13.08
N GLY A 59 0.25 -3.99 -12.57
CA GLY A 59 -0.60 -4.96 -13.23
C GLY A 59 -1.30 -4.32 -14.44
N GLU A 60 -1.34 -5.02 -15.57
CA GLU A 60 -1.96 -4.51 -16.80
C GLU A 60 -3.45 -4.18 -16.61
N TYR A 61 -4.15 -4.97 -15.78
CA TYR A 61 -5.59 -4.88 -15.58
C TYR A 61 -6.01 -4.21 -14.26
N ASP A 62 -5.11 -3.51 -13.57
CA ASP A 62 -5.46 -2.72 -12.39
C ASP A 62 -6.02 -1.36 -12.82
N LEU A 63 -7.28 -1.08 -12.48
CA LEU A 63 -7.91 0.21 -12.76
C LEU A 63 -7.48 1.30 -11.79
N ILE A 64 -7.37 0.99 -10.49
CA ILE A 64 -7.14 1.97 -9.42
C ILE A 64 -5.73 2.53 -9.54
N CYS A 65 -4.74 1.66 -9.77
CA CYS A 65 -3.33 2.01 -9.90
C CYS A 65 -2.79 1.61 -11.29
N ASN A 66 -3.43 2.11 -12.33
CA ASN A 66 -3.18 1.69 -13.71
C ASN A 66 -1.74 1.94 -14.19
N TRP A 67 -1.28 1.05 -15.08
CA TRP A 67 0.10 1.06 -15.59
C TRP A 67 0.43 2.29 -16.44
N LEU A 68 -0.54 2.85 -17.18
CA LEU A 68 -0.36 4.07 -17.97
C LEU A 68 -0.07 5.28 -17.07
N GLY A 69 -0.82 5.42 -15.97
CA GLY A 69 -0.62 6.46 -14.98
C GLY A 69 0.76 6.37 -14.33
N LYS A 70 1.18 5.15 -13.94
CA LYS A 70 2.53 4.92 -13.40
C LYS A 70 3.63 5.19 -14.42
N LEU A 71 3.44 4.81 -15.68
CA LEU A 71 4.41 5.07 -16.74
C LEU A 71 4.60 6.57 -16.96
N ASN A 72 3.51 7.32 -17.09
CA ASN A 72 3.57 8.77 -17.24
C ASN A 72 4.26 9.42 -16.02
N PHE A 73 3.89 8.98 -14.81
CA PHE A 73 4.47 9.47 -13.56
C PHE A 73 5.98 9.21 -13.43
N LEU A 74 6.51 8.10 -13.94
CA LEU A 74 7.94 7.78 -13.82
C LEU A 74 8.79 8.29 -14.98
N VAL A 75 8.24 8.28 -16.19
CA VAL A 75 9.02 8.50 -17.42
C VAL A 75 8.86 9.90 -17.97
N LEU A 76 7.74 10.58 -17.69
CA LEU A 76 7.44 11.90 -18.26
C LEU A 76 7.56 13.05 -17.26
N SER A 77 7.77 12.76 -15.97
CA SER A 77 7.96 13.77 -14.92
C SER A 77 9.41 14.26 -14.78
N HIS A 78 10.33 13.78 -15.63
CA HIS A 78 11.74 14.17 -15.67
C HIS A 78 12.14 14.64 -17.07
#